data_AF-A0A7V9FJ81-F1
#
_entry.id   AF-A0A7V9FJ81-F1
#
_cell.length_a   1.000
_cell.length_b   1.000
_cell.length_c   1.000
_cell.angle_alpha   90.00
_cell.angle_beta   90.00
_cell.angle_gamma   90.00
#
_symmetry.space_group_name_H-M   'P 1'
#
loop_
_entity.id
_entity.type
_entity.pdbx_description
1 polymer ?
#
loop_
_entity_poly.entity_id
_entity_poly.type
_entity_poly.pdbx_seq_one_letter_code
_entity_poly.pdbx_strand_id
1 'polypeptide(L)'
;MTAVLAALLSACKEEPPPPVYQSLPVERRDIVVTAQATGSVQPDTVVEVKSKASGEIQDLRVETGQVVKRGELMVLVDPRNPRNTLAQAAADLEVAQARLANATAQRRRADELFKSQSITEQEHEQAVLDFANARAEEVRARVAVDNAKDQLDDTNVRAPISGTIIEKSVERGQVISSPTRDVGGGTVLLKMADLNLVQVRTLVDETDIGKIEPGQSATVTVD
;
A
#
# COMPACT_ATOMS: atom_id res chain seq x y z
N MET A 1 -26.35 121.48 27.38
CA MET A 1 -25.93 121.44 28.79
C MET A 1 -25.67 119.98 29.12
N THR A 2 -24.38 119.61 29.26
CA THR A 2 -23.80 118.36 29.84
C THR A 2 -24.27 116.99 29.32
N ALA A 3 -23.46 115.96 29.07
CA ALA A 3 -22.02 115.71 29.08
C ALA A 3 -21.81 114.22 28.70
N VAL A 4 -20.70 113.89 28.02
CA VAL A 4 -19.90 112.64 28.12
C VAL A 4 -20.49 111.35 27.48
N LEU A 5 -19.75 110.40 26.89
CA LEU A 5 -18.41 110.22 26.29
C LEU A 5 -18.32 108.71 25.98
N ALA A 6 -17.65 108.31 24.88
CA ALA A 6 -17.02 107.00 24.62
C ALA A 6 -17.96 105.77 24.48
N ALA A 7 -17.71 104.73 23.66
CA ALA A 7 -16.62 104.36 22.78
C ALA A 7 -17.08 103.18 21.90
N LEU A 8 -16.82 103.29 20.59
CA LEU A 8 -16.16 102.30 19.72
C LEU A 8 -16.62 100.82 19.68
N LEU A 9 -16.74 100.38 18.42
CA LEU A 9 -16.43 99.05 17.86
C LEU A 9 -17.48 97.94 17.98
N SER A 10 -18.27 97.83 16.89
CA SER A 10 -18.35 96.65 16.02
C SER A 10 -18.03 95.28 16.63
N ALA A 11 -19.03 94.39 16.67
CA ALA A 11 -18.81 92.94 16.58
C ALA A 11 -20.13 92.23 16.20
N CYS A 12 -20.27 91.93 14.90
CA CYS A 12 -21.12 90.85 14.42
C CYS A 12 -20.74 89.56 15.15
N LYS A 13 -21.72 88.88 15.74
CA LYS A 13 -21.53 87.51 16.24
C LYS A 13 -21.84 86.56 15.08
N GLU A 14 -20.80 86.25 14.33
CA GLU A 14 -20.80 85.31 13.22
C GLU A 14 -20.88 83.89 13.79
N GLU A 15 -21.88 83.12 13.33
CA GLU A 15 -22.06 81.70 13.63
C GLU A 15 -20.78 80.96 13.19
N PRO A 16 -20.15 80.12 14.03
CA PRO A 16 -18.91 79.44 13.65
C PRO A 16 -19.13 78.60 12.38
N PRO A 17 -18.24 78.72 11.37
CA PRO A 17 -18.43 78.04 10.09
C PRO A 17 -18.52 76.53 10.32
N PRO A 18 -19.48 75.84 9.68
CA PRO A 18 -19.70 74.42 9.90
C PRO A 18 -18.40 73.66 9.58
N PRO A 19 -18.03 72.68 10.41
CA PRO A 19 -16.79 71.93 10.22
C PRO A 19 -16.76 71.32 8.81
N VAL A 20 -15.69 71.59 8.07
CA VAL A 20 -15.48 71.07 6.72
C VAL A 20 -15.04 69.62 6.84
N TYR A 21 -15.92 68.68 6.48
CA TYR A 21 -15.61 67.26 6.45
C TYR A 21 -15.12 66.86 5.06
N GLN A 22 -13.95 66.23 4.97
CA GLN A 22 -13.56 65.49 3.77
C GLN A 22 -14.33 64.18 3.74
N SER A 23 -15.23 64.03 2.76
CA SER A 23 -15.89 62.76 2.47
C SER A 23 -15.19 62.05 1.31
N LEU A 24 -15.00 60.75 1.46
CA LEU A 24 -14.56 59.85 0.38
C LEU A 24 -15.79 59.11 -0.15
N PRO A 25 -15.92 58.90 -1.47
CA PRO A 25 -17.01 58.13 -2.04
C PRO A 25 -16.94 56.68 -1.54
N VAL A 26 -18.07 56.15 -1.10
CA VAL A 26 -18.17 54.75 -0.65
C VAL A 26 -18.28 53.85 -1.87
N GLU A 27 -17.28 53.03 -2.09
CA GLU A 27 -17.32 51.97 -3.10
C GLU A 27 -17.69 50.64 -2.44
N ARG A 28 -18.62 49.92 -3.05
CA ARG A 28 -18.86 48.52 -2.70
C ARG A 28 -17.77 47.68 -3.34
N ARG A 29 -17.01 46.95 -2.52
CA ARG A 29 -16.01 45.98 -2.95
C ARG A 29 -16.25 44.68 -2.21
N ASP A 30 -15.88 43.58 -2.84
CA ASP A 30 -15.95 42.27 -2.21
C ASP A 30 -14.76 42.11 -1.25
N ILE A 31 -15.04 41.66 -0.02
CA ILE A 31 -14.02 41.31 0.96
C ILE A 31 -13.80 39.81 0.85
N VAL A 32 -12.64 39.41 0.34
CA VAL A 32 -12.24 38.01 0.29
C VAL A 32 -11.56 37.68 1.62
N VAL A 33 -12.22 36.88 2.46
CA VAL A 33 -11.65 36.37 3.69
C VAL A 33 -10.87 35.10 3.34
N THR A 34 -9.55 35.17 3.41
CA THR A 34 -8.68 34.02 3.16
C THR A 34 -8.17 33.45 4.48
N ALA A 35 -8.31 32.15 4.68
CA ALA A 35 -7.56 31.42 5.70
C ALA A 35 -6.25 30.93 5.08
N GLN A 36 -5.14 31.08 5.80
CA GLN A 36 -3.83 30.56 5.38
C GLN A 36 -3.43 29.45 6.35
N ALA A 37 -2.90 28.37 5.80
CA ALA A 37 -2.46 27.24 6.59
C ALA A 37 -1.26 26.58 5.91
N THR A 38 -0.23 26.27 6.69
CA THR A 38 0.95 25.54 6.20
C THR A 38 0.68 24.05 6.31
N GLY A 39 0.99 23.30 5.25
CA GLY A 39 0.73 21.88 5.19
C GLY A 39 1.90 21.10 4.61
N SER A 40 1.79 19.78 4.71
CA SER A 40 2.69 18.87 4.01
C SER A 40 1.97 18.24 2.82
N VAL A 41 2.66 18.18 1.68
CA VAL A 41 2.18 17.41 0.51
C VAL A 41 2.41 15.94 0.83
N GLN A 42 1.34 15.16 0.82
CA GLN A 42 1.36 13.72 1.05
C GLN A 42 0.74 13.00 -0.14
N PRO A 43 1.23 11.80 -0.50
CA PRO A 43 0.54 10.98 -1.47
C PRO A 43 -0.87 10.64 -1.01
N ASP A 44 -1.80 10.50 -1.95
CA ASP A 44 -3.17 10.07 -1.62
C ASP A 44 -3.19 8.69 -0.97
N THR A 45 -2.45 7.73 -1.54
CA THR A 45 -2.35 6.35 -1.04
C THR A 45 -0.89 5.92 -0.89
N VAL A 46 -0.56 5.35 0.28
CA VAL A 46 0.76 4.77 0.58
C VAL A 46 0.58 3.26 0.80
N VAL A 47 1.39 2.45 0.12
CA VAL A 47 1.41 1.00 0.23
C VAL A 47 2.71 0.56 0.89
N GLU A 48 2.58 -0.16 2.01
CA GLU A 48 3.70 -0.80 2.68
C GLU A 48 3.99 -2.17 2.07
N VAL A 49 5.21 -2.36 1.59
CA VAL A 49 5.67 -3.62 1.03
C VAL A 49 6.37 -4.41 2.12
N LYS A 50 5.75 -5.53 2.52
CA LYS A 50 6.27 -6.46 3.51
C LYS A 50 6.74 -7.75 2.82
N SER A 51 7.76 -8.39 3.40
CA SER A 51 8.18 -9.71 2.92
C SER A 51 7.23 -10.80 3.39
N LYS A 52 6.92 -11.76 2.51
CA LYS A 52 6.25 -13.01 2.88
C LYS A 52 7.22 -14.13 3.26
N ALA A 53 8.49 -14.02 2.86
CA ALA A 53 9.55 -14.94 3.23
C ALA A 53 10.43 -14.36 4.36
N SER A 54 10.90 -15.23 5.26
CA SER A 54 11.90 -14.89 6.27
C SER A 54 13.28 -15.27 5.77
N GLY A 55 14.30 -14.47 6.07
CA GLY A 55 15.68 -14.74 5.67
C GLY A 55 16.55 -13.48 5.64
N GLU A 56 17.77 -13.63 5.17
CA GLU A 56 18.68 -12.50 4.93
C GLU A 56 18.39 -11.86 3.57
N ILE A 57 18.43 -10.52 3.50
CA ILE A 57 18.34 -9.79 2.25
C ILE A 57 19.65 -9.95 1.48
N GLN A 58 19.63 -10.78 0.44
CA GLN A 58 20.77 -11.01 -0.43
C GLN A 58 20.99 -9.85 -1.41
N ASP A 59 19.92 -9.30 -1.96
CA ASP A 59 20.00 -8.22 -2.94
C ASP A 59 18.88 -7.20 -2.75
N LEU A 60 19.23 -5.92 -2.90
CA LEU A 60 18.32 -4.79 -2.84
C LEU A 60 18.55 -3.96 -4.10
N ARG A 61 17.58 -3.98 -5.02
CA ARG A 61 17.72 -3.48 -6.39
C ARG A 61 17.10 -2.11 -6.62
N VAL A 62 16.68 -1.46 -5.55
CA VAL A 62 15.91 -0.23 -5.61
C VAL A 62 16.39 0.77 -4.58
N GLU A 63 16.30 2.05 -4.94
CA GLU A 63 16.66 3.17 -4.08
C GLU A 63 15.45 4.08 -3.80
N THR A 64 15.53 4.82 -2.70
CA THR A 64 14.52 5.84 -2.37
C THR A 64 14.46 6.90 -3.46
N GLY A 65 13.25 7.25 -3.91
CA GLY A 65 13.01 8.19 -5.01
C GLY A 65 12.98 7.54 -6.40
N GLN A 66 13.30 6.25 -6.53
CA GLN A 66 13.19 5.53 -7.79
C GLN A 66 11.73 5.20 -8.12
N VAL A 67 11.37 5.38 -9.39
CA VAL A 67 10.08 4.92 -9.95
C VAL A 67 10.20 3.47 -10.36
N VAL A 68 9.27 2.64 -9.89
CA VAL A 68 9.20 1.20 -10.19
C VAL A 68 7.84 0.84 -10.77
N LYS A 69 7.82 -0.20 -11.60
CA LYS A 69 6.59 -0.72 -12.20
C LYS A 69 6.04 -1.88 -11.38
N ARG A 70 4.72 -2.07 -11.42
CA ARG A 70 4.08 -3.25 -10.83
C ARG A 70 4.74 -4.55 -11.33
N GLY A 71 5.10 -5.42 -10.40
CA GLY A 71 5.76 -6.71 -10.67
C GLY A 71 7.28 -6.65 -10.78
N GLU A 72 7.88 -5.47 -10.75
CA GLU A 72 9.34 -5.28 -10.76
C GLU A 72 9.97 -5.87 -9.50
N LEU A 73 11.10 -6.56 -9.65
CA LEU A 73 11.82 -7.21 -8.55
C LEU A 73 12.62 -6.16 -7.78
N MET A 74 12.30 -6.01 -6.49
CA MET A 74 12.91 -4.99 -5.64
C MET A 74 13.89 -5.58 -4.63
N VAL A 75 13.51 -6.69 -3.99
CA VAL A 75 14.31 -7.34 -2.94
C VAL A 75 14.40 -8.83 -3.23
N LEU A 76 15.60 -9.39 -3.10
CA LEU A 76 15.86 -10.81 -3.12
C LEU A 76 16.27 -11.27 -1.72
N VAL A 77 15.44 -12.14 -1.13
CA VAL A 77 15.74 -12.84 0.12
C VAL A 77 16.46 -14.15 -0.20
N ASP A 78 17.37 -14.60 0.67
CA ASP A 78 18.13 -15.85 0.47
C ASP A 78 17.20 -17.05 0.14
N PRO A 79 17.28 -17.61 -1.09
CA PRO A 79 16.38 -18.66 -1.52
C PRO A 79 16.86 -20.07 -1.17
N ARG A 80 18.00 -20.24 -0.49
CA ARG A 80 18.60 -21.58 -0.25
C ARG A 80 17.63 -22.56 0.41
N ASN A 81 16.96 -22.15 1.47
CA ASN A 81 16.05 -23.02 2.21
C ASN A 81 14.79 -23.37 1.37
N PRO A 82 14.03 -22.40 0.83
CA PRO A 82 12.89 -22.70 -0.05
C PRO A 82 13.25 -23.52 -1.28
N ARG A 83 14.43 -23.26 -1.88
CA ARG A 83 14.91 -24.03 -3.05
C ARG A 83 15.16 -25.49 -2.70
N ASN A 84 15.75 -25.77 -1.54
CA ASN A 84 15.95 -27.15 -1.07
C ASN A 84 14.61 -27.82 -0.76
N THR A 85 13.66 -27.11 -0.16
CA THR A 85 12.31 -27.62 0.08
C THR A 85 11.58 -27.96 -1.23
N LEU A 86 11.70 -27.12 -2.26
CA LEU A 86 11.16 -27.39 -3.59
C LEU A 86 11.79 -28.63 -4.21
N ALA A 87 13.11 -28.78 -4.12
CA ALA A 87 13.81 -29.95 -4.64
C ALA A 87 13.35 -31.24 -3.94
N GLN A 88 13.18 -31.22 -2.61
CA GLN A 88 12.66 -32.35 -1.86
C GLN A 88 11.23 -32.70 -2.27
N ALA A 89 10.33 -31.70 -2.33
CA ALA A 89 8.94 -31.93 -2.73
C ALA A 89 8.84 -32.47 -4.16
N ALA A 90 9.71 -32.03 -5.07
CA ALA A 90 9.75 -32.52 -6.44
C ALA A 90 10.16 -34.00 -6.51
N ALA A 91 11.14 -34.42 -5.70
CA ALA A 91 11.53 -35.82 -5.57
C ALA A 91 10.39 -36.67 -4.99
N ASP A 92 9.68 -36.16 -3.98
CA ASP A 92 8.53 -36.86 -3.38
C ASP A 92 7.38 -37.04 -4.38
N LEU A 93 7.16 -36.05 -5.25
CA LEU A 93 6.21 -36.14 -6.36
C LEU A 93 6.62 -37.20 -7.38
N GLU A 94 7.90 -37.30 -7.72
CA GLU A 94 8.40 -38.35 -8.62
C GLU A 94 8.15 -39.76 -8.04
N VAL A 95 8.40 -39.94 -6.74
CA VAL A 95 8.10 -41.20 -6.04
C VAL A 95 6.59 -41.50 -6.08
N ALA A 96 5.73 -40.51 -5.81
CA ALA A 96 4.29 -40.68 -5.83
C ALA A 96 3.76 -41.01 -7.25
N GLN A 97 4.33 -40.39 -8.28
CA GLN A 97 4.01 -40.68 -9.68
C GLN A 97 4.39 -42.12 -10.06
N ALA A 98 5.57 -42.60 -9.63
CA ALA A 98 5.98 -43.97 -9.85
C ALA A 98 5.04 -44.98 -9.16
N ARG A 99 4.59 -44.68 -7.93
CA ARG A 99 3.59 -45.49 -7.21
C ARG A 99 2.25 -45.52 -7.94
N LEU A 100 1.77 -44.36 -8.40
CA LEU A 100 0.55 -44.27 -9.19
C LEU A 100 0.66 -45.06 -10.50
N ALA A 101 1.78 -44.99 -11.21
CA ALA A 101 2.00 -45.75 -12.44
C ALA A 101 1.92 -47.27 -12.17
N ASN A 102 2.55 -47.74 -11.09
CA ASN A 102 2.48 -49.14 -10.68
C ASN A 102 1.05 -49.57 -10.31
N ALA A 103 0.36 -48.78 -9.49
CA ALA A 103 -1.02 -49.07 -9.07
C ALA A 103 -1.99 -49.03 -10.27
N THR A 104 -1.77 -48.13 -11.24
CA THR A 104 -2.54 -48.07 -12.48
C THR A 104 -2.36 -49.34 -13.31
N ALA A 105 -1.13 -49.83 -13.44
CA ALA A 105 -0.85 -51.08 -14.16
C ALA A 105 -1.45 -52.31 -13.43
N GLN A 106 -1.41 -52.32 -12.09
CA GLN A 106 -2.02 -53.39 -11.28
C GLN A 106 -3.54 -53.38 -11.41
N ARG A 107 -4.18 -52.22 -11.28
CA ARG A 107 -5.62 -52.07 -11.49
C ARG A 107 -6.05 -52.53 -12.88
N ARG A 108 -5.34 -52.12 -13.94
CA ARG A 108 -5.64 -52.56 -15.30
C ARG A 108 -5.58 -54.08 -15.45
N ARG A 109 -4.57 -54.73 -14.87
CA ARG A 109 -4.48 -56.20 -14.85
C ARG A 109 -5.63 -56.83 -14.06
N ALA A 110 -5.98 -56.26 -12.90
CA ALA A 110 -7.10 -56.73 -12.11
C ALA A 110 -8.43 -56.59 -12.88
N ASP A 111 -8.65 -55.49 -13.59
CA ASP A 111 -9.82 -55.26 -14.45
C ASP A 111 -9.92 -56.33 -15.56
N GLU A 112 -8.81 -56.70 -16.18
CA GLU A 112 -8.74 -57.75 -17.21
C GLU A 112 -9.04 -59.14 -16.61
N LEU A 113 -8.43 -59.47 -15.46
CA LEU A 113 -8.60 -60.77 -14.80
C LEU A 113 -9.99 -60.94 -14.17
N PHE A 114 -10.60 -59.87 -13.68
CA PHE A 114 -11.96 -59.91 -13.14
C PHE A 114 -12.98 -60.17 -14.25
N LYS A 115 -12.78 -59.57 -15.44
CA LYS A 115 -13.59 -59.85 -16.63
C LYS A 115 -13.48 -61.30 -17.10
N SER A 116 -12.31 -61.92 -16.95
CA SER A 116 -12.11 -63.34 -17.22
C SER A 116 -12.49 -64.25 -16.04
N GLN A 117 -13.13 -63.72 -14.99
CA GLN A 117 -13.54 -64.44 -13.78
C GLN A 117 -12.38 -65.20 -13.10
N SER A 118 -11.15 -64.68 -13.24
CA SER A 118 -9.91 -65.32 -12.77
C SER A 118 -9.46 -64.82 -11.40
N ILE A 119 -10.07 -63.75 -10.88
CA ILE A 119 -9.88 -63.21 -9.53
C ILE A 119 -11.22 -62.94 -8.86
N THR A 120 -11.22 -62.83 -7.54
CA THR A 120 -12.40 -62.50 -6.73
C THR A 120 -12.74 -61.01 -6.79
N GLU A 121 -13.98 -60.66 -6.45
CA GLU A 121 -14.42 -59.26 -6.31
C GLU A 121 -13.58 -58.50 -5.28
N GLN A 122 -13.26 -59.14 -4.15
CA GLN A 122 -12.41 -58.55 -3.11
C GLN A 122 -11.00 -58.18 -3.64
N GLU A 123 -10.38 -59.03 -4.47
CA GLU A 123 -9.07 -58.75 -5.06
C GLU A 123 -9.14 -57.59 -6.08
N HIS A 124 -10.23 -57.51 -6.84
CA HIS A 124 -10.49 -56.41 -7.77
C HIS A 124 -10.68 -55.08 -7.01
N GLU A 125 -11.54 -55.08 -5.99
CA GLU A 125 -11.79 -53.92 -5.14
C GLU A 125 -10.51 -53.42 -4.46
N GLN A 126 -9.66 -54.33 -3.97
CA GLN A 126 -8.38 -53.96 -3.39
C GLN A 126 -7.48 -53.21 -4.38
N ALA A 127 -7.39 -53.68 -5.64
CA ALA A 127 -6.60 -53.01 -6.66
C ALA A 127 -7.19 -51.63 -7.05
N VAL A 128 -8.50 -51.47 -7.00
CA VAL A 128 -9.17 -50.17 -7.20
C VAL A 128 -8.87 -49.21 -6.04
N LEU A 129 -8.92 -49.69 -4.80
CA LEU A 129 -8.58 -48.91 -3.62
C LEU A 129 -7.10 -48.49 -3.62
N ASP A 130 -6.19 -49.39 -3.98
CA ASP A 130 -4.76 -49.10 -4.06
C ASP A 130 -4.47 -48.03 -5.13
N PHE A 131 -5.14 -48.09 -6.29
CA PHE A 131 -5.09 -47.05 -7.30
C PHE A 131 -5.61 -45.70 -6.78
N ALA A 132 -6.75 -45.71 -6.09
CA ALA A 132 -7.34 -44.49 -5.53
C ALA A 132 -6.41 -43.84 -4.49
N ASN A 133 -5.80 -44.64 -3.62
CA ASN A 133 -4.83 -44.19 -2.61
C ASN A 133 -3.57 -43.61 -3.28
N ALA A 134 -2.98 -44.31 -4.25
CA ALA A 134 -1.81 -43.82 -4.97
C ALA A 134 -2.11 -42.52 -5.74
N ARG A 135 -3.33 -42.37 -6.27
CA ARG A 135 -3.77 -41.15 -6.94
C ARG A 135 -3.89 -39.99 -5.94
N ALA A 136 -4.44 -40.24 -4.76
CA ALA A 136 -4.52 -39.23 -3.70
C ALA A 136 -3.13 -38.81 -3.21
N GLU A 137 -2.19 -39.75 -3.08
CA GLU A 137 -0.79 -39.45 -2.74
C GLU A 137 -0.12 -38.56 -3.79
N GLU A 138 -0.30 -38.85 -5.08
CA GLU A 138 0.25 -38.04 -6.19
C GLU A 138 -0.31 -36.61 -6.18
N VAL A 139 -1.62 -36.45 -5.98
CA VAL A 139 -2.24 -35.12 -5.86
C VAL A 139 -1.69 -34.37 -4.65
N ARG A 140 -1.54 -35.04 -3.50
CA ARG A 140 -0.96 -34.42 -2.29
C ARG A 140 0.49 -33.97 -2.53
N ALA A 141 1.31 -34.81 -3.14
CA ALA A 141 2.70 -34.47 -3.46
C ALA A 141 2.79 -33.33 -4.48
N ARG A 142 1.87 -33.27 -5.44
CA ARG A 142 1.79 -32.18 -6.42
C ARG A 142 1.48 -30.84 -5.75
N VAL A 143 0.49 -30.81 -4.85
CA VAL A 143 0.18 -29.62 -4.05
C VAL A 143 1.36 -29.21 -3.17
N ALA A 144 2.11 -30.17 -2.61
CA ALA A 144 3.31 -29.88 -1.84
C ALA A 144 4.40 -29.20 -2.70
N VAL A 145 4.58 -29.63 -3.95
CA VAL A 145 5.48 -28.98 -4.92
C VAL A 145 5.03 -27.56 -5.21
N ASP A 146 3.75 -27.33 -5.48
CA ASP A 146 3.24 -26.00 -5.81
C ASP A 146 3.36 -25.04 -4.62
N ASN A 147 3.06 -25.50 -3.39
CA ASN A 147 3.31 -24.72 -2.18
C ASN A 147 4.80 -24.38 -2.00
N ALA A 148 5.70 -25.32 -2.31
CA ALA A 148 7.14 -25.07 -2.21
C ALA A 148 7.65 -24.11 -3.30
N LYS A 149 7.03 -24.10 -4.49
CA LYS A 149 7.29 -23.09 -5.52
C LYS A 149 6.83 -21.71 -5.06
N ASP A 150 5.62 -21.60 -4.51
CA ASP A 150 5.11 -20.33 -4.00
C ASP A 150 6.01 -19.77 -2.89
N GLN A 151 6.52 -20.62 -2.00
CA GLN A 151 7.49 -20.23 -0.98
C GLN A 151 8.82 -19.74 -1.56
N LEU A 152 9.27 -20.32 -2.67
CA LEU A 152 10.46 -19.87 -3.40
C LEU A 152 10.19 -18.54 -4.14
N ASP A 153 9.01 -18.38 -4.72
CA ASP A 153 8.63 -17.14 -5.38
C ASP A 153 8.44 -16.00 -4.38
N ASP A 154 7.97 -16.30 -3.17
CA ASP A 154 7.85 -15.35 -2.06
C ASP A 154 9.21 -14.80 -1.58
N THR A 155 10.34 -15.42 -1.94
CA THR A 155 11.69 -14.84 -1.69
C THR A 155 12.00 -13.68 -2.63
N ASN A 156 11.27 -13.56 -3.74
CA ASN A 156 11.37 -12.48 -4.70
C ASN A 156 10.30 -11.42 -4.38
N VAL A 157 10.68 -10.37 -3.64
CA VAL A 157 9.75 -9.30 -3.28
C VAL A 157 9.56 -8.36 -4.47
N ARG A 158 8.34 -8.35 -5.01
CA ARG A 158 7.95 -7.56 -6.17
C ARG A 158 7.05 -6.39 -5.80
N ALA A 159 7.08 -5.35 -6.62
CA ALA A 159 6.24 -4.16 -6.46
C ALA A 159 4.74 -4.50 -6.63
N PRO A 160 3.87 -4.24 -5.64
CA PRO A 160 2.43 -4.50 -5.75
C PRO A 160 1.71 -3.48 -6.65
N ILE A 161 2.22 -2.25 -6.71
CA ILE A 161 1.71 -1.15 -7.52
C ILE A 161 2.85 -0.52 -8.33
N SER A 162 2.51 0.21 -9.40
CA SER A 162 3.48 1.10 -10.05
C SER A 162 3.51 2.43 -9.28
N GLY A 163 4.69 2.94 -8.98
CA GLY A 163 4.83 4.18 -8.19
C GLY A 163 6.27 4.46 -7.82
N THR A 164 6.47 5.41 -6.92
CA THR A 164 7.79 5.81 -6.43
C THR A 164 8.02 5.23 -5.03
N ILE A 165 9.25 4.79 -4.77
CA ILE A 165 9.66 4.35 -3.43
C ILE A 165 9.89 5.59 -2.57
N ILE A 166 9.08 5.75 -1.52
CA ILE A 166 9.15 6.92 -0.63
C ILE A 166 10.07 6.67 0.57
N GLU A 167 10.19 5.42 0.99
CA GLU A 167 10.97 5.04 2.17
C GLU A 167 11.54 3.63 1.99
N LYS A 168 12.81 3.48 2.37
CA LYS A 168 13.53 2.21 2.41
C LYS A 168 13.87 1.92 3.87
N SER A 169 13.23 0.92 4.46
CA SER A 169 13.34 0.62 5.90
C SER A 169 14.30 -0.54 6.21
N VAL A 170 14.95 -1.11 5.18
CA VAL A 170 15.88 -2.23 5.29
C VAL A 170 17.11 -2.04 4.42
N GLU A 171 18.20 -2.70 4.79
CA GLU A 171 19.45 -2.71 4.04
C GLU A 171 19.89 -4.14 3.65
N ARG A 172 20.77 -4.23 2.66
CA ARG A 172 21.38 -5.50 2.25
C ARG A 172 22.11 -6.16 3.43
N GLY A 173 21.93 -7.46 3.61
CA GLY A 173 22.50 -8.23 4.73
C GLY A 173 21.67 -8.20 6.01
N GLN A 174 20.57 -7.43 6.05
CA GLN A 174 19.66 -7.47 7.18
C GLN A 174 18.84 -8.78 7.16
N VAL A 175 18.68 -9.38 8.33
CA VAL A 175 17.78 -10.52 8.52
C VAL A 175 16.38 -9.99 8.80
N ILE A 176 15.43 -10.43 7.99
CA ILE A 176 14.03 -10.05 8.08
C ILE A 176 13.18 -11.25 8.44
N SER A 177 12.05 -10.97 9.07
CA SER A 177 11.06 -11.99 9.36
C SER A 177 9.71 -11.69 8.75
N SER A 178 9.07 -12.78 8.33
CA SER A 178 7.75 -12.77 7.71
C SER A 178 6.64 -12.72 8.77
N PRO A 179 5.56 -11.95 8.51
CA PRO A 179 4.38 -11.93 9.37
C PRO A 179 3.67 -13.28 9.50
N THR A 180 3.90 -14.23 8.58
CA THR A 180 3.31 -15.57 8.67
C THR A 180 4.04 -16.49 9.65
N ARG A 181 5.28 -16.16 10.03
CA ARG A 181 6.06 -16.94 11.02
C ARG A 181 6.15 -16.25 12.37
N ASP A 182 6.15 -14.91 12.39
CA ASP A 182 6.27 -14.13 13.62
C ASP A 182 5.00 -13.32 13.91
N VAL A 183 4.56 -13.40 15.17
CA VAL A 183 3.38 -12.67 15.71
C VAL A 183 3.53 -11.14 15.63
N GLY A 184 4.73 -10.64 15.30
CA GLY A 184 5.10 -9.22 15.23
C GLY A 184 4.68 -8.46 13.97
N GLY A 185 3.85 -9.03 13.09
CA GLY A 185 3.27 -8.28 11.95
C GLY A 185 4.21 -8.05 10.76
N GLY A 186 5.37 -8.71 10.75
CA GLY A 186 6.33 -8.75 9.64
C GLY A 186 7.16 -7.48 9.51
N THR A 187 8.37 -7.60 8.96
CA THR A 187 9.22 -6.43 8.70
C THR A 187 8.72 -5.67 7.46
N VAL A 188 8.46 -4.37 7.60
CA VAL A 188 8.22 -3.47 6.46
C VAL A 188 9.55 -3.26 5.74
N LEU A 189 9.61 -3.59 4.47
CA LEU A 189 10.84 -3.44 3.68
C LEU A 189 10.91 -2.04 3.04
N LEU A 190 9.81 -1.67 2.38
CA LEU A 190 9.74 -0.48 1.53
C LEU A 190 8.35 0.13 1.68
N LYS A 191 8.24 1.43 1.52
CA LYS A 191 6.97 2.11 1.29
C LYS A 191 6.94 2.70 -0.11
N MET A 192 5.81 2.52 -0.77
CA MET A 192 5.58 2.97 -2.13
C MET A 192 4.35 3.85 -2.19
N ALA A 193 4.37 4.85 -3.05
CA ALA A 193 3.20 5.69 -3.30
C ALA A 193 3.16 6.15 -4.76
N ASP A 194 1.96 6.42 -5.25
CA ASP A 194 1.78 7.10 -6.53
C ASP A 194 1.84 8.62 -6.30
N LEU A 195 2.85 9.28 -6.87
CA LEU A 195 3.06 10.72 -6.72
C LEU A 195 2.29 11.54 -7.77
N ASN A 196 1.54 10.90 -8.67
CA ASN A 196 0.67 11.62 -9.61
C ASN A 196 -0.59 12.18 -8.94
N LEU A 197 -1.07 11.51 -7.88
CA LEU A 197 -2.21 11.95 -7.08
C LEU A 197 -1.74 12.27 -5.66
N VAL A 198 -1.65 13.56 -5.35
CA VAL A 198 -1.20 14.08 -4.07
C VAL A 198 -2.28 14.92 -3.41
N GLN A 199 -2.29 14.92 -2.10
CA GLN A 199 -3.15 15.77 -1.27
C GLN A 199 -2.30 16.62 -0.34
N VAL A 200 -2.78 17.81 0.00
CA VAL A 200 -2.13 18.68 0.98
C VAL A 200 -2.84 18.53 2.30
N ARG A 201 -2.14 17.98 3.29
CA ARG A 201 -2.65 17.91 4.66
C ARG A 201 -2.10 19.08 5.45
N THR A 202 -2.98 19.95 5.87
CA THR A 202 -2.64 21.16 6.64
C THR A 202 -3.42 21.20 7.94
N LEU A 203 -2.83 21.88 8.92
CA LEU A 203 -3.47 22.19 10.19
C LEU A 203 -3.92 23.65 10.10
N VAL A 204 -5.22 23.88 10.21
CA VAL A 204 -5.81 25.22 10.24
C VAL A 204 -5.95 25.65 11.69
N ASP A 205 -5.60 26.89 11.99
CA ASP A 205 -5.79 27.47 13.32
C ASP A 205 -7.27 27.54 13.72
N GLU A 206 -7.55 27.35 15.02
CA GLU A 206 -8.91 27.38 15.57
C GLU A 206 -9.62 28.72 15.33
N THR A 207 -8.87 29.82 15.22
CA THR A 207 -9.43 31.15 14.87
C THR A 207 -9.93 31.25 13.44
N ASP A 208 -9.43 30.38 12.55
CA ASP A 208 -9.74 30.40 11.12
C ASP A 208 -10.62 29.23 10.68
N ILE A 209 -10.73 28.15 11.48
CA ILE A 209 -11.55 26.98 11.14
C ILE A 209 -13.03 27.33 10.90
N GLY A 210 -13.55 28.33 11.61
CA GLY A 210 -14.93 28.80 11.45
C GLY A 210 -15.21 29.49 10.11
N LYS A 211 -14.18 29.75 9.30
CA LYS A 211 -14.28 30.40 7.98
C LYS A 211 -14.25 29.40 6.82
N ILE A 212 -14.06 28.10 7.10
CA ILE A 212 -13.83 27.06 6.09
C ILE A 212 -15.02 26.10 6.01
N GLU A 213 -15.42 25.74 4.79
CA GLU A 213 -16.52 24.81 4.52
C GLU A 213 -16.10 23.72 3.50
N PRO A 214 -16.65 22.49 3.58
CA PRO A 214 -16.40 21.46 2.58
C PRO A 214 -16.78 21.91 1.16
N GLY A 215 -15.88 21.72 0.20
CA GLY A 215 -16.11 22.09 -1.22
C GLY A 215 -15.65 23.49 -1.61
N GLN A 216 -15.10 24.28 -0.68
CA GLN A 216 -14.45 25.54 -1.01
C GLN A 216 -13.22 25.32 -1.91
N SER A 217 -13.04 26.22 -2.88
CA SER A 217 -11.85 26.20 -3.74
C SER A 217 -10.64 26.70 -2.96
N ALA A 218 -9.55 25.93 -2.99
CA ALA A 218 -8.28 26.28 -2.35
C ALA A 218 -7.20 26.49 -3.40
N THR A 219 -6.36 27.49 -3.20
CA THR A 219 -5.14 27.70 -4.00
C THR A 219 -3.96 27.20 -3.19
N VAL A 220 -3.19 26.28 -3.77
CA VAL A 220 -1.96 25.75 -3.16
C VAL A 220 -0.78 26.40 -3.85
N THR A 221 0.10 27.02 -3.06
CA THR A 221 1.38 27.56 -3.53
C THR A 221 2.50 26.80 -2.83
N VAL A 222 3.52 26.41 -3.59
CA VAL A 222 4.76 25.81 -3.06
C VAL A 222 5.81 26.91 -3.04
N ASP A 223 6.36 27.20 -1.85
CA ASP A 223 7.49 28.11 -1.65
C ASP A 223 8.79 27.31 -1.50
#